data_AF-A0A7W0XED3-F1
#
_entry.id   AF-A0A7W0XED3-F1
#
_cell.length_a   1.000
_cell.length_b   1.000
_cell.length_c   1.000
_cell.angle_alpha   90.00
_cell.angle_beta   90.00
_cell.angle_gamma   90.00
#
_symmetry.space_group_name_H-M   'P 1'
#
loop_
_entity.id
_entity.type
_entity.pdbx_description
1 polymer ?
#
loop_
_entity_poly.entity_id
_entity_poly.type
_entity_poly.pdbx_seq_one_letter_code
_entity_poly.pdbx_strand_id
1 'polypeptide(L)'
;KGDVKAASEEFQEAARLNKLKSNRQAAVFAANTGLARLKEGNFDEAIERFQAAVELDPTNAHAYYNLANALQKKGQQEAARAAYQKAKELDPRVKPLPEQ
;
A
#
# COMPACT_ATOMS: atom_id res chain seq x y z
N LYS A 1 -24.02 22.47 -32.04
CA LYS A 1 -24.73 21.90 -30.88
C LYS A 1 -24.01 20.57 -30.59
N GLY A 2 -23.16 20.55 -29.57
CA GLY A 2 -21.97 19.69 -29.45
C GLY A 2 -20.83 20.66 -29.11
N ASP A 3 -20.07 20.57 -28.03
CA ASP A 3 -19.54 19.41 -27.32
C ASP A 3 -19.26 19.77 -25.85
N VAL A 4 -20.30 20.03 -25.04
CA VAL A 4 -20.11 20.38 -23.62
C VAL A 4 -20.07 19.18 -22.67
N LYS A 5 -20.38 17.96 -23.14
CA LYS A 5 -20.33 16.75 -22.31
C LYS A 5 -18.91 16.16 -22.20
N ALA A 6 -18.19 16.05 -23.32
CA ALA A 6 -16.84 15.46 -23.35
C ALA A 6 -15.83 16.23 -22.46
N ALA A 7 -15.86 17.57 -22.50
CA ALA A 7 -14.95 18.40 -21.69
C ALA A 7 -15.21 18.29 -20.17
N SER A 8 -16.44 17.97 -19.75
CA SER A 8 -16.77 17.79 -18.33
C SER A 8 -16.33 16.43 -17.78
N GLU A 9 -16.31 15.40 -18.63
CA GLU A 9 -15.83 14.06 -18.27
C GLU A 9 -14.30 14.03 -18.16
N GLU A 10 -13.58 14.68 -19.06
CA GLU A 10 -12.10 14.78 -18.98
C GLU A 10 -11.63 15.53 -17.73
N PHE A 11 -12.37 16.56 -17.30
CA PHE A 11 -12.03 17.32 -16.10
C PHE A 11 -12.32 16.55 -14.81
N GLN A 12 -13.41 15.77 -14.78
CA GLN A 12 -13.71 14.87 -13.67
C GLN A 12 -12.71 13.71 -13.59
N GLU A 13 -12.30 13.16 -14.74
CA GLU A 13 -11.28 12.12 -14.81
C GLU A 13 -9.92 12.66 -14.35
N ALA A 14 -9.53 13.86 -14.77
CA ALA A 14 -8.32 14.52 -14.31
C ALA A 14 -8.34 14.81 -12.79
N ALA A 15 -9.47 15.24 -12.23
CA ALA A 15 -9.63 15.48 -10.80
C ALA A 15 -9.59 14.17 -9.98
N ARG A 16 -10.19 13.09 -10.51
CA ARG A 16 -10.17 11.76 -9.90
C ARG A 16 -8.78 11.14 -9.94
N LEU A 17 -8.08 11.29 -11.06
CA LEU A 17 -6.67 10.91 -11.23
C LEU A 17 -5.77 11.73 -10.30
N ASN A 18 -6.03 13.02 -10.10
CA ASN A 18 -5.27 13.85 -9.18
C ASN A 18 -5.47 13.40 -7.71
N LYS A 19 -6.70 13.06 -7.33
CA LYS A 19 -7.00 12.51 -6.00
C LYS A 19 -6.36 11.13 -5.81
N LEU A 20 -6.37 10.27 -6.84
CA LEU A 20 -5.69 8.97 -6.80
C LEU A 20 -4.16 9.12 -6.71
N LYS A 21 -3.56 10.07 -7.43
CA LYS A 21 -2.13 10.40 -7.34
C LYS A 21 -1.77 10.94 -5.95
N SER A 22 -2.61 11.81 -5.39
CA SER A 22 -2.46 12.34 -4.04
C SER A 22 -2.57 11.22 -2.99
N ASN A 23 -3.54 10.31 -3.15
CA ASN A 23 -3.69 9.13 -2.29
C ASN A 23 -2.50 8.18 -2.43
N ARG A 24 -1.98 7.95 -3.64
CA ARG A 24 -0.77 7.14 -3.85
C ARG A 24 0.46 7.78 -3.22
N GLN A 25 0.61 9.10 -3.30
CA GLN A 25 1.69 9.82 -2.63
C GLN A 25 1.60 9.66 -1.10
N ALA A 26 0.39 9.77 -0.55
CA ALA A 26 0.12 9.53 0.86
C ALA A 26 0.39 8.06 1.26
N ALA A 27 0.07 7.10 0.39
CA ALA A 27 0.36 5.68 0.59
C ALA A 27 1.87 5.43 0.65
N VAL A 28 2.64 6.01 -0.28
CA VAL A 28 4.11 5.91 -0.30
C VAL A 28 4.70 6.53 0.96
N PHE A 29 4.19 7.69 1.39
CA PHE A 29 4.63 8.33 2.62
C PHE A 29 4.35 7.43 3.83
N ALA A 30 3.13 6.91 3.98
CA ALA A 30 2.76 5.99 5.05
C ALA A 30 3.65 4.74 5.06
N ALA A 31 3.93 4.15 3.89
CA ALA A 31 4.84 3.00 3.76
C ALA A 31 6.27 3.35 4.20
N ASN A 32 6.81 4.52 3.82
CA ASN A 32 8.14 4.95 4.25
C ASN A 32 8.21 5.19 5.76
N THR A 33 7.18 5.78 6.35
CA THR A 33 7.08 5.93 7.81
C THR A 33 7.01 4.57 8.50
N GLY A 34 6.19 3.64 7.99
CA GLY A 34 6.12 2.28 8.51
C GLY A 34 7.46 1.56 8.47
N LEU A 35 8.25 1.76 7.41
CA LEU A 35 9.58 1.18 7.28
C LEU A 35 10.57 1.77 8.31
N ALA A 36 10.47 3.07 8.61
CA ALA A 36 11.26 3.69 9.67
C ALA A 36 10.92 3.06 11.03
N ARG A 37 9.62 2.96 11.37
CA ARG A 37 9.15 2.34 12.62
C ARG A 37 9.58 0.88 12.73
N LEU A 38 9.53 0.14 11.62
CA LEU A 38 9.99 -1.25 11.56
C LEU A 38 11.48 -1.39 11.93
N LYS A 39 12.32 -0.47 11.43
CA LYS A 39 13.75 -0.44 11.74
C LYS A 39 14.03 -0.05 13.20
N GLU A 40 13.17 0.78 13.78
CA GLU A 40 13.22 1.15 15.19
C GLU A 40 12.75 0.02 16.13
N GLY A 41 12.15 -1.05 15.58
CA GLY A 41 11.59 -2.17 16.35
C GLY A 41 10.14 -1.93 16.82
N ASN A 42 9.53 -0.80 16.44
CA ASN A 42 8.14 -0.47 16.76
C ASN A 42 7.21 -1.16 15.77
N PHE A 43 7.02 -2.47 15.94
CA PHE A 43 6.25 -3.29 15.01
C PHE A 43 4.77 -2.91 14.96
N ASP A 44 4.15 -2.55 16.09
CA ASP A 44 2.76 -2.08 16.15
C ASP A 44 2.51 -0.85 15.27
N GLU A 45 3.29 0.22 15.48
CA GLU A 45 3.18 1.43 14.66
C GLU A 45 3.53 1.15 13.20
N ALA A 46 4.52 0.29 12.93
CA ALA A 46 4.86 -0.08 11.55
C ALA A 46 3.67 -0.72 10.84
N ILE A 47 2.96 -1.63 11.49
CA ILE A 47 1.77 -2.30 10.97
C ILE A 47 0.68 -1.28 10.66
N GLU A 48 0.35 -0.37 11.59
CA GLU A 48 -0.67 0.66 11.37
C GLU A 48 -0.33 1.54 10.15
N ARG A 49 0.93 1.92 9.99
CA ARG A 49 1.38 2.73 8.86
C ARG A 49 1.31 1.97 7.53
N PHE A 50 1.67 0.69 7.52
CA PHE A 50 1.53 -0.12 6.32
C PHE A 50 0.06 -0.44 5.98
N GLN A 51 -0.80 -0.61 6.99
CA GLN A 51 -2.25 -0.74 6.79
C GLN A 51 -2.83 0.51 6.12
N ALA A 52 -2.52 1.70 6.64
CA ALA A 52 -2.91 2.95 6.01
C ALA A 52 -2.38 3.06 4.56
N ALA A 53 -1.16 2.59 4.30
CA ALA A 53 -0.60 2.58 2.95
C ALA A 53 -1.39 1.68 1.98
N VAL A 54 -1.80 0.49 2.40
CA VAL A 54 -2.61 -0.42 1.55
C VAL A 54 -4.07 0.02 1.43
N GLU A 55 -4.61 0.75 2.41
CA GLU A 55 -5.94 1.36 2.29
C GLU A 55 -5.95 2.52 1.29
N LEU A 56 -4.87 3.31 1.27
CA LEU A 56 -4.70 4.44 0.34
C LEU A 56 -4.33 3.99 -1.08
N ASP A 57 -3.51 2.95 -1.20
CA ASP A 57 -3.17 2.30 -2.48
C ASP A 57 -3.25 0.77 -2.35
N PRO A 58 -4.44 0.17 -2.60
CA PRO A 58 -4.64 -1.27 -2.53
C PRO A 58 -3.97 -2.03 -3.69
N THR A 59 -3.33 -1.33 -4.63
CA THR A 59 -2.55 -1.94 -5.72
C THR A 59 -1.05 -1.97 -5.42
N ASN A 60 -0.63 -1.47 -4.25
CA ASN A 60 0.76 -1.37 -3.88
C ASN A 60 1.29 -2.68 -3.26
N ALA A 61 1.81 -3.57 -4.11
CA ALA A 61 2.41 -4.84 -3.69
C ALA A 61 3.54 -4.66 -2.65
N HIS A 62 4.34 -3.58 -2.75
CA HIS A 62 5.41 -3.31 -1.78
C HIS A 62 4.87 -2.97 -0.39
N ALA A 63 3.76 -2.25 -0.29
CA ALA A 63 3.12 -1.95 0.99
C ALA A 63 2.60 -3.23 1.66
N TYR A 64 1.95 -4.12 0.90
CA TYR A 64 1.53 -5.44 1.40
C TYR A 64 2.71 -6.32 1.84
N TYR A 65 3.81 -6.34 1.08
CA TYR A 65 5.02 -7.07 1.45
C TYR A 65 5.61 -6.54 2.77
N ASN A 66 5.70 -5.22 2.93
CA ASN A 66 6.24 -4.62 4.15
C ASN A 66 5.31 -4.82 5.35
N LEU A 67 3.99 -4.76 5.15
CA LEU A 67 3.00 -5.14 6.15
C LEU A 67 3.21 -6.58 6.61
N ALA A 68 3.39 -7.50 5.66
CA ALA A 68 3.62 -8.90 5.94
C ALA A 68 4.91 -9.12 6.75
N ASN A 69 6.00 -8.43 6.40
CA ASN A 69 7.25 -8.47 7.15
C ASN A 69 7.07 -7.94 8.58
N ALA A 70 6.36 -6.82 8.76
CA ALA A 70 6.08 -6.25 10.08
C ALA A 70 5.25 -7.20 10.97
N LEU A 71 4.19 -7.80 10.40
CA LEU A 71 3.36 -8.79 11.07
C LEU A 71 4.16 -10.04 11.46
N GLN A 72 5.05 -10.50 10.57
CA GLN A 72 5.92 -11.65 10.83
C GLN A 72 6.86 -11.36 12.01
N LYS A 73 7.50 -10.19 12.03
CA LYS A 73 8.38 -9.74 13.13
C LYS A 73 7.65 -9.62 14.46
N LYS A 74 6.36 -9.30 14.43
CA LYS A 74 5.49 -9.27 15.62
C LYS A 74 5.01 -10.67 16.04
N GLY A 75 5.27 -11.71 15.25
CA GLY A 75 4.80 -13.09 15.51
C GLY A 75 3.40 -13.40 14.96
N GLN A 76 2.77 -12.47 14.22
CA GLN A 76 1.45 -12.66 13.61
C GLN A 76 1.55 -13.37 12.26
N GLN A 77 1.98 -14.64 12.27
CA GLN A 77 2.28 -15.41 11.05
C GLN A 77 1.09 -15.54 10.09
N GLU A 78 -0.12 -15.80 10.59
CA GLU A 78 -1.32 -15.95 9.76
C GLU A 78 -1.64 -14.66 8.98
N ALA A 79 -1.62 -13.52 9.68
CA ALA A 79 -1.85 -12.21 9.08
C ALA A 79 -0.72 -11.84 8.10
N ALA A 80 0.52 -12.16 8.44
CA ALA A 80 1.67 -11.97 7.55
C ALA A 80 1.50 -12.76 6.24
N ARG A 81 1.09 -14.03 6.34
CA ARG A 81 0.85 -14.89 5.17
C ARG A 81 -0.24 -14.33 4.26
N ALA A 82 -1.35 -13.86 4.84
CA ALA A 82 -2.43 -13.23 4.07
C ALA A 82 -1.97 -11.97 3.34
N ALA A 83 -1.23 -11.08 4.02
CA ALA A 83 -0.69 -9.87 3.42
C ALA A 83 0.35 -10.19 2.32
N TYR A 84 1.19 -11.20 2.53
CA TYR A 84 2.17 -11.64 1.53
C TYR A 84 1.50 -12.27 0.30
N GLN A 85 0.45 -13.07 0.49
CA GLN A 85 -0.33 -13.61 -0.61
C GLN A 85 -0.91 -12.47 -1.46
N LYS A 86 -1.49 -11.44 -0.84
CA LYS A 86 -1.95 -10.25 -1.56
C LYS A 86 -0.84 -9.54 -2.31
N ALA A 87 0.33 -9.37 -1.69
CA ALA A 87 1.49 -8.81 -2.38
C ALA A 87 1.86 -9.62 -3.63
N LYS A 88 1.83 -10.95 -3.54
CA LYS A 88 2.17 -11.87 -4.63
C LYS A 88 1.10 -11.93 -5.73
N GLU A 89 -0.18 -11.79 -5.36
CA GLU A 89 -1.28 -11.66 -6.33
C GLU A 89 -1.13 -10.37 -7.15
N LEU A 90 -0.69 -9.27 -6.53
CA LEU A 90 -0.49 -7.97 -7.19
C LEU A 90 0.79 -7.91 -8.03
N ASP A 91 1.91 -8.39 -7.47
CA ASP A 91 3.18 -8.50 -8.18
C ASP A 91 3.80 -9.88 -7.92
N PRO A 92 3.79 -10.79 -8.91
CA PRO A 92 4.40 -12.12 -8.80
C PRO A 92 5.91 -12.09 -8.54
N ARG A 93 6.58 -10.94 -8.72
CA ARG A 93 8.02 -10.76 -8.50
C ARG A 93 8.37 -10.40 -7.07
N VAL A 94 7.38 -10.26 -6.18
CA VAL A 94 7.65 -10.02 -4.76
C VAL A 94 8.55 -11.12 -4.21
N LYS A 95 9.58 -10.70 -3.47
CA LYS A 95 10.54 -11.61 -2.88
C LYS A 95 9.84 -12.49 -1.84
N PRO A 96 10.26 -13.76 -1.69
CA PRO A 96 9.80 -14.57 -0.55
C PRO A 96 10.12 -13.83 0.75
N LEU A 97 9.16 -13.84 1.68
CA LEU A 97 9.42 -13.40 3.04
C LEU A 97 10.55 -14.24 3.62
N PRO A 98 11.49 -13.62 4.36
CA PRO A 98 12.51 -14.39 5.05
C PRO A 98 11.84 -15.38 6.01
N GLU A 99 12.22 -16.66 5.92
CA GLU A 99 11.87 -17.64 6.93
C GLU A 99 12.58 -17.24 8.24
N GLN A 100 11.79 -17.06 9.30
CA GLN A 100 12.27 -16.70 10.64
C GLN A 100 12.61 -17.96 11.42
#